data_AF-A0A516RKH0-F1
#
_entry.id   AF-A0A516RKH0-F1
#
_cell.length_a   1.000
_cell.length_b   1.000
_cell.length_c   1.000
_cell.angle_alpha   90.00
_cell.angle_beta   90.00
_cell.angle_gamma   90.00
#
_symmetry.space_group_name_H-M   'P 1'
#
loop_
_entity.id
_entity.type
_entity.pdbx_description
1 polymer ?
#
loop_
_entity_poly.entity_id
_entity_poly.type
_entity_poly.pdbx_seq_one_letter_code
_entity_poly.pdbx_strand_id
1 'polypeptide(L)'
;MLAGALLAGCSDDGGSSSNEAKGSAAPDPSPTSPFDRALAFSTCMRENGVAKFPDPQQGGSGGLQLTPGQGVDPNSPEFQKAMDACRDKMPQGELGGGGGGGGGGKPLDSRKVAAWAKCMRENGLPNLPDPEINGGSMSIDFASSGINPGGDAFQKARVACQDKWPGGGLTGTGGGQ
;
A
#
# COMPACT_ATOMS: atom_id res chain seq x y z
N MET A 1 58.40 26.90 0.59
CA MET A 1 58.60 27.58 -0.72
C MET A 1 59.74 26.88 -1.44
N LEU A 2 59.45 25.91 -2.32
CA LEU A 2 60.28 25.57 -3.47
C LEU A 2 59.49 24.59 -4.34
N ALA A 3 59.16 25.07 -5.53
CA ALA A 3 58.42 24.40 -6.59
C ALA A 3 59.28 23.32 -7.27
N GLY A 4 58.64 22.25 -7.73
CA GLY A 4 59.25 21.22 -8.58
C GLY A 4 58.31 20.91 -9.75
N ALA A 5 58.78 21.22 -10.96
CA ALA A 5 58.11 21.00 -12.24
C ALA A 5 58.46 19.63 -12.85
N LEU A 6 57.73 19.26 -13.92
CA LEU A 6 58.17 18.57 -15.16
C LEU A 6 57.40 17.28 -15.54
N LEU A 7 56.66 17.40 -16.65
CA LEU A 7 56.69 16.60 -17.90
C LEU A 7 56.44 15.08 -17.90
N ALA A 8 55.39 14.72 -18.66
CA ALA A 8 55.27 13.68 -19.70
C ALA A 8 55.81 12.25 -19.45
N GLY A 9 54.89 11.28 -19.51
CA GLY A 9 55.18 9.87 -19.80
C GLY A 9 53.95 9.17 -20.37
N CYS A 10 54.10 8.57 -21.55
CA CYS A 10 53.10 7.78 -22.26
C CYS A 10 53.50 6.30 -22.22
N SER A 11 52.50 5.42 -22.05
CA SER A 11 52.46 3.98 -22.36
C SER A 11 53.17 2.97 -21.43
N ASP A 12 52.36 2.09 -20.80
CA ASP A 12 52.60 0.64 -20.83
C ASP A 12 51.26 -0.14 -20.71
N ASP A 13 51.27 -1.30 -21.36
CA ASP A 13 50.19 -2.21 -21.72
C ASP A 13 49.96 -3.25 -20.60
N GLY A 14 48.74 -3.79 -20.49
CA GLY A 14 48.55 -5.13 -19.92
C GLY A 14 47.67 -5.25 -18.67
N GLY A 15 46.60 -6.04 -18.83
CA GLY A 15 46.33 -7.12 -17.87
C GLY A 15 45.23 -6.91 -16.86
N SER A 16 44.02 -7.30 -17.27
CA SER A 16 43.03 -8.09 -16.51
C SER A 16 42.92 -7.97 -14.98
N SER A 17 41.66 -7.68 -14.62
CA SER A 17 40.87 -8.31 -13.56
C SER A 17 40.73 -7.60 -12.22
N SER A 18 39.44 -7.49 -11.89
CA SER A 18 38.86 -7.53 -10.55
C SER A 18 38.64 -6.18 -9.87
N ASN A 19 37.35 -5.88 -9.77
CA ASN A 19 36.70 -5.13 -8.71
C ASN A 19 37.11 -3.66 -8.59
N GLU A 20 36.21 -2.78 -9.04
CA GLU A 20 35.69 -1.69 -8.23
C GLU A 20 34.62 -0.93 -9.04
N ALA A 21 33.34 -1.24 -8.78
CA ALA A 21 32.32 -0.20 -8.79
C ALA A 21 32.01 0.11 -7.33
N LYS A 22 32.88 0.96 -6.79
CA LYS A 22 32.62 1.84 -5.67
C LYS A 22 31.31 2.60 -5.92
N GLY A 23 30.31 2.24 -5.14
CA GLY A 23 29.11 3.04 -4.90
C GLY A 23 28.63 2.70 -3.50
N SER A 24 29.37 3.12 -2.47
CA SER A 24 28.95 4.25 -1.65
C SER A 24 27.45 4.22 -1.42
N ALA A 25 27.08 3.56 -0.31
CA ALA A 25 25.85 3.80 0.41
C ALA A 25 25.61 5.31 0.49
N ALA A 26 24.66 5.79 -0.29
CA ALA A 26 23.96 7.01 0.03
C ALA A 26 23.01 6.68 1.20
N PRO A 27 22.83 7.57 2.19
CA PRO A 27 21.62 7.52 2.98
C PRO A 27 20.47 7.77 2.01
N ASP A 28 19.71 6.72 1.68
CA ASP A 28 18.51 6.83 0.85
C ASP A 28 17.65 7.99 1.39
N PRO A 29 17.36 9.03 0.59
CA PRO A 29 16.28 9.94 0.95
C PRO A 29 15.05 9.04 1.05
N SER A 30 14.42 9.03 2.22
CA SER A 30 13.18 8.29 2.42
C SER A 30 12.28 8.51 1.20
N PRO A 31 11.78 7.45 0.55
CA PRO A 31 11.08 7.58 -0.72
C PRO A 31 9.93 8.58 -0.57
N THR A 32 10.10 9.75 -1.21
CA THR A 32 9.17 10.87 -1.13
C THR A 32 7.97 10.68 -2.04
N SER A 33 8.08 9.79 -3.04
CA SER A 33 6.98 9.44 -3.93
C SER A 33 6.36 8.09 -3.55
N PRO A 34 5.04 7.91 -3.74
CA PRO A 34 4.37 6.62 -3.55
C PRO A 34 4.91 5.54 -4.50
N PHE A 35 5.44 5.92 -5.65
CA PHE A 35 6.09 5.01 -6.60
C PHE A 35 7.37 4.43 -6.02
N ASP A 36 8.22 5.25 -5.42
CA ASP A 36 9.49 4.81 -4.84
C ASP A 36 9.27 3.89 -3.63
N ARG A 37 8.24 4.16 -2.80
CA ARG A 37 7.85 3.27 -1.69
C ARG A 37 7.43 1.90 -2.19
N ALA A 38 6.60 1.88 -3.23
CA ALA A 38 6.16 0.64 -3.84
C ALA A 38 7.29 -0.14 -4.50
N LEU A 39 8.25 0.55 -5.13
CA LEU A 39 9.44 -0.07 -5.72
C LEU A 39 10.33 -0.70 -4.63
N ALA A 40 10.51 0.01 -3.51
CA ALA A 40 11.25 -0.49 -2.35
C ALA A 40 10.58 -1.73 -1.75
N PHE A 41 9.25 -1.76 -1.69
CA PHE A 41 8.49 -2.93 -1.27
C PHE A 41 8.67 -4.10 -2.24
N SER A 42 8.53 -3.87 -3.56
CA SER A 42 8.73 -4.91 -4.57
C SER A 42 10.13 -5.52 -4.52
N THR A 43 11.14 -4.68 -4.32
CA THR A 43 12.54 -5.13 -4.17
C THR A 43 12.71 -6.00 -2.94
N CYS A 44 12.19 -5.56 -1.79
CA CYS A 44 12.26 -6.31 -0.54
C CYS A 44 11.58 -7.69 -0.67
N MET A 45 10.42 -7.77 -1.34
CA MET A 45 9.72 -9.04 -1.55
C MET A 45 10.57 -10.05 -2.34
N ARG A 46 11.28 -9.58 -3.38
CA ARG A 46 12.20 -10.42 -4.16
C ARG A 46 13.39 -10.91 -3.34
N GLU A 47 13.97 -10.05 -2.51
CA GLU A 47 15.07 -10.40 -1.60
C GLU A 47 14.65 -11.45 -0.56
N ASN A 48 13.37 -11.45 -0.16
CA ASN A 48 12.82 -12.38 0.83
C ASN A 48 12.22 -13.67 0.22
N GLY A 49 12.52 -13.97 -1.05
CA GLY A 49 12.19 -15.25 -1.68
C GLY A 49 11.02 -15.20 -2.66
N VAL A 50 10.34 -14.06 -2.80
CA VAL A 50 9.29 -13.87 -3.81
C VAL A 50 9.91 -13.28 -5.08
N ALA A 51 10.86 -14.00 -5.69
CA ALA A 51 11.63 -13.49 -6.84
C ALA A 51 10.77 -13.04 -8.04
N LYS A 52 9.57 -13.60 -8.18
CA LYS A 52 8.59 -13.25 -9.22
C LYS A 52 7.70 -12.06 -8.87
N PHE A 53 7.98 -11.37 -7.76
CA PHE A 53 7.19 -10.23 -7.35
C PHE A 53 7.35 -9.06 -8.33
N PRO A 54 6.26 -8.53 -8.92
CA PRO A 54 6.34 -7.51 -9.96
C PRO A 54 6.67 -6.13 -9.37
N ASP A 55 7.16 -5.25 -10.24
CA ASP A 55 7.36 -3.84 -9.92
C ASP A 55 6.05 -3.03 -10.04
N PRO A 56 5.91 -1.92 -9.30
CA PRO A 56 4.78 -1.01 -9.45
C PRO A 56 4.65 -0.50 -10.87
N GLN A 57 3.42 -0.44 -11.36
CA GLN A 57 3.10 0.25 -12.60
C GLN A 57 2.18 1.44 -12.30
N GLN A 58 2.41 2.56 -13.01
CA GLN A 58 1.46 3.67 -13.03
C GLN A 58 0.21 3.22 -13.78
N GLY A 59 -0.90 3.08 -13.08
CA GLY A 59 -2.21 2.84 -13.68
C GLY A 59 -2.74 4.08 -14.39
N GLY A 60 -3.55 3.89 -15.43
CA GLY A 60 -4.08 4.98 -16.27
C GLY A 60 -4.90 6.05 -15.53
N SER A 61 -5.31 5.78 -14.29
CA SER A 61 -6.09 6.69 -13.43
C SER A 61 -5.22 7.53 -12.47
N GLY A 62 -3.89 7.51 -12.61
CA GLY A 62 -2.97 8.20 -11.69
C GLY A 62 -2.75 7.47 -10.35
N GLY A 63 -3.23 6.24 -10.23
CA GLY A 63 -2.99 5.37 -9.08
C GLY A 63 -1.84 4.39 -9.33
N LEU A 64 -1.15 3.98 -8.26
CA LEU A 64 -0.16 2.91 -8.34
C LEU A 64 -0.86 1.55 -8.30
N GLN A 65 -0.50 0.67 -9.24
CA GLN A 65 -0.97 -0.70 -9.26
C GLN A 65 0.18 -1.64 -8.87
N LEU A 66 0.02 -2.31 -7.72
CA LEU A 66 0.79 -3.47 -7.33
C LEU A 66 -0.19 -4.64 -7.22
N THR A 67 -0.15 -5.53 -8.19
CA THR A 67 -0.93 -6.76 -8.15
C THR A 67 0.05 -7.92 -8.13
N PRO A 68 -0.09 -8.91 -7.24
CA PRO A 68 0.70 -10.13 -7.33
C PRO A 68 0.60 -10.69 -8.76
N GLY A 69 1.74 -10.76 -9.44
CA GLY A 69 1.80 -11.21 -10.82
C GLY A 69 1.39 -12.68 -10.94
N GLN A 70 1.12 -13.12 -12.17
CA GLN A 70 0.84 -14.53 -12.46
C GLN A 70 2.02 -15.39 -11.99
N GLY A 71 1.79 -16.25 -10.98
CA GLY A 71 2.81 -17.11 -10.38
C GLY A 71 3.36 -16.64 -9.03
N VAL A 72 2.79 -15.60 -8.42
CA VAL A 72 2.95 -15.28 -7.00
C VAL A 72 1.67 -15.69 -6.27
N ASP A 73 1.77 -16.66 -5.37
CA ASP A 73 0.64 -17.06 -4.52
C ASP A 73 0.65 -16.23 -3.23
N PRO A 74 -0.34 -15.35 -2.99
CA PRO A 74 -0.41 -14.55 -1.77
C PRO A 74 -0.64 -15.37 -0.50
N ASN A 75 -1.03 -16.64 -0.63
CA ASN A 75 -1.20 -17.57 0.49
C ASN A 75 0.05 -18.43 0.74
N SER A 76 1.09 -18.30 -0.09
CA SER A 76 2.30 -19.09 0.10
C SER A 76 3.04 -18.67 1.38
N PRO A 77 3.65 -19.62 2.11
CA PRO A 77 4.42 -19.30 3.31
C PRO A 77 5.62 -18.39 2.99
N GLU A 78 6.22 -18.51 1.81
CA GLU A 78 7.27 -17.62 1.33
C GLU A 78 6.76 -16.19 1.15
N PHE A 79 5.57 -16.03 0.59
CA PHE A 79 4.94 -14.73 0.42
C PHE A 79 4.61 -14.08 1.76
N GLN A 80 4.00 -14.83 2.68
CA GLN A 80 3.64 -14.32 4.02
C GLN A 80 4.89 -13.90 4.82
N LYS A 81 5.95 -14.70 4.76
CA LYS A 81 7.23 -14.38 5.42
C LYS A 81 7.86 -13.13 4.84
N ALA A 82 7.89 -13.02 3.50
CA ALA A 82 8.40 -11.82 2.84
C ALA A 82 7.56 -10.59 3.15
N MET A 83 6.23 -10.73 3.19
CA MET A 83 5.31 -9.65 3.51
C MET A 83 5.50 -9.12 4.93
N ASP A 84 5.75 -10.00 5.91
CA ASP A 84 6.04 -9.59 7.29
C ASP A 84 7.40 -8.88 7.40
N ALA A 85 8.43 -9.39 6.73
CA ALA A 85 9.75 -8.75 6.69
C ALA A 85 9.75 -7.39 5.98
N CYS A 86 8.90 -7.23 4.96
CA CYS A 86 8.83 -6.04 4.11
C CYS A 86 7.72 -5.06 4.52
N ARG A 87 7.02 -5.32 5.62
CA ARG A 87 5.84 -4.57 6.04
C ARG A 87 6.12 -3.09 6.28
N ASP A 88 7.30 -2.76 6.79
CA ASP A 88 7.75 -1.38 7.02
C ASP A 88 7.94 -0.57 5.71
N LYS A 89 8.22 -1.27 4.61
CA LYS A 89 8.39 -0.66 3.28
C LYS A 89 7.08 -0.59 2.50
N MET A 90 6.00 -1.16 3.03
CA MET A 90 4.72 -1.23 2.33
C MET A 90 4.13 0.18 2.16
N PRO A 91 3.74 0.58 0.94
CA PRO A 91 2.97 1.81 0.71
C PRO A 91 1.56 1.67 1.32
N GLN A 92 1.45 1.92 2.62
CA GLN A 92 0.20 1.84 3.36
C GLN A 92 -0.76 2.94 2.87
N GLY A 93 -1.81 2.54 2.13
CA GLY A 93 -2.92 3.42 1.76
C GLY A 93 -2.89 4.08 0.37
N GLU A 94 -1.88 3.80 -0.47
CA GLU A 94 -1.76 4.43 -1.81
C GLU A 94 -1.68 3.44 -2.98
N LEU A 95 -1.69 2.14 -2.71
CA LEU A 95 -1.95 1.16 -3.78
C LEU A 95 -3.45 1.18 -4.09
N GLY A 96 -3.78 1.85 -5.18
CA GLY A 96 -5.12 1.86 -5.75
C GLY A 96 -5.53 0.44 -6.11
N GLY A 97 -6.25 -0.19 -5.19
CA GLY A 97 -6.85 -1.51 -5.36
C GLY A 97 -7.97 -1.64 -4.35
N GLY A 98 -9.22 -1.50 -4.83
CA GLY A 98 -10.39 -1.65 -4.00
C GLY A 98 -10.43 -3.03 -3.34
N GLY A 99 -10.82 -3.05 -2.07
CA GLY A 99 -11.27 -4.26 -1.38
C GLY A 99 -10.19 -5.01 -0.61
N GLY A 100 -10.27 -4.90 0.72
CA GLY A 100 -9.86 -5.98 1.61
C GLY A 100 -8.47 -5.89 2.24
N GLY A 101 -8.45 -5.62 3.55
CA GLY A 101 -7.45 -6.18 4.46
C GLY A 101 -6.35 -5.23 4.95
N GLY A 102 -6.17 -5.21 6.28
CA GLY A 102 -4.89 -4.87 6.91
C GLY A 102 -4.92 -3.64 7.82
N GLY A 103 -5.34 -3.85 9.06
CA GLY A 103 -5.30 -2.87 10.14
C GLY A 103 -3.91 -2.27 10.35
N GLY A 104 -3.85 -0.94 10.32
CA GLY A 104 -2.65 -0.15 10.58
C GLY A 104 -2.89 1.37 10.59
N GLY A 105 -4.13 1.82 10.40
CA GLY A 105 -4.49 3.22 10.50
C GLY A 105 -4.57 3.70 11.96
N LYS A 106 -4.34 5.01 12.16
CA LYS A 106 -4.67 5.73 13.39
C LYS A 106 -6.07 5.30 13.88
N PRO A 107 -6.30 5.10 15.20
CA PRO A 107 -7.62 4.73 15.71
C PRO A 107 -8.70 5.67 15.18
N LEU A 108 -9.81 5.11 14.69
CA LEU A 108 -10.92 5.90 14.16
C LEU A 108 -11.60 6.68 15.29
N ASP A 109 -11.92 7.94 15.02
CA ASP A 109 -12.68 8.77 15.95
C ASP A 109 -14.15 8.31 15.95
N SER A 110 -14.63 7.88 17.12
CA SER A 110 -15.99 7.34 17.27
C SER A 110 -17.09 8.35 16.95
N ARG A 111 -16.85 9.65 17.11
CA ARG A 111 -17.82 10.68 16.70
C ARG A 111 -17.90 10.80 15.19
N LYS A 112 -16.77 10.69 14.48
CA LYS A 112 -16.75 10.71 13.01
C LYS A 112 -17.45 9.48 12.44
N VAL A 113 -17.19 8.31 13.02
CA VAL A 113 -17.87 7.05 12.63
C VAL A 113 -19.39 7.18 12.83
N ALA A 114 -19.84 7.68 13.98
CA ALA A 114 -21.26 7.89 14.26
C ALA A 114 -21.89 8.94 13.32
N ALA A 115 -21.17 10.03 13.01
CA ALA A 115 -21.66 11.07 12.10
C ALA A 115 -21.83 10.55 10.66
N TRP A 116 -20.89 9.71 10.20
CA TRP A 116 -20.99 9.04 8.91
C TRP A 116 -22.17 8.06 8.86
N ALA A 117 -22.30 7.19 9.88
CA ALA A 117 -23.40 6.23 9.97
C ALA A 117 -24.77 6.93 9.99
N LYS A 118 -24.88 8.04 10.74
CA LYS A 118 -26.09 8.87 10.75
C LYS A 118 -26.41 9.43 9.36
N CYS A 119 -25.41 9.99 8.68
CA CYS A 119 -25.59 10.48 7.31
C CYS A 119 -26.09 9.37 6.38
N MET A 120 -25.54 8.16 6.46
CA MET A 120 -25.98 7.05 5.63
C MET A 120 -27.44 6.66 5.89
N ARG A 121 -27.89 6.69 7.15
CA ARG A 121 -29.30 6.47 7.51
C ARG A 121 -30.22 7.50 6.88
N GLU A 122 -29.81 8.76 6.92
CA GLU A 122 -30.53 9.88 6.30
C GLU A 122 -30.55 9.78 4.76
N ASN A 123 -29.58 9.09 4.16
CA ASN A 123 -29.41 8.97 2.71
C ASN A 123 -29.88 7.62 2.12
N GLY A 124 -30.84 6.97 2.78
CA GLY A 124 -31.55 5.81 2.21
C GLY A 124 -31.17 4.46 2.81
N LEU A 125 -30.41 4.43 3.90
CA LEU A 125 -30.13 3.22 4.68
C LEU A 125 -30.68 3.32 6.11
N PRO A 126 -31.99 3.52 6.32
CA PRO A 126 -32.55 3.79 7.65
C PRO A 126 -32.27 2.68 8.67
N ASN A 127 -32.07 1.44 8.19
CA ASN A 127 -31.78 0.27 9.02
C ASN A 127 -30.28 -0.01 9.16
N LEU A 128 -29.38 0.92 8.78
CA LEU A 128 -27.95 0.71 8.92
C LEU A 128 -27.59 0.57 10.40
N PRO A 129 -27.00 -0.56 10.85
CA PRO A 129 -26.56 -0.71 12.23
C PRO A 129 -25.34 0.19 12.50
N ASP A 130 -25.06 0.46 13.78
CA ASP A 130 -23.90 1.27 14.13
C ASP A 130 -22.60 0.50 13.81
N PRO A 131 -21.59 1.15 13.18
CA PRO A 131 -20.32 0.51 12.90
C PRO A 131 -19.50 0.28 14.17
N GLU A 132 -18.90 -0.89 14.29
CA GLU A 132 -17.98 -1.23 15.36
C GLU A 132 -16.53 -0.89 14.98
N ILE A 133 -15.83 -0.16 15.83
CA ILE A 133 -14.45 0.28 15.55
C ILE A 133 -13.48 -0.82 15.94
N ASN A 134 -12.79 -1.35 14.94
CA ASN A 134 -11.77 -2.36 15.06
C ASN A 134 -10.41 -1.73 14.73
N GLY A 135 -9.87 -0.97 15.69
CA GLY A 135 -8.63 -0.22 15.56
C GLY A 135 -8.71 0.86 14.47
N GLY A 136 -7.99 0.66 13.37
CA GLY A 136 -7.97 1.56 12.20
C GLY A 136 -9.03 1.23 11.14
N SER A 137 -9.95 0.31 11.43
CA SER A 137 -11.05 -0.11 10.55
C SER A 137 -12.38 -0.08 11.29
N MET A 138 -13.49 -0.06 10.56
CA MET A 138 -14.83 -0.23 11.11
C MET A 138 -15.55 -1.39 10.45
N SER A 139 -16.31 -2.14 11.25
CA SER A 139 -17.08 -3.30 10.84
C SER A 139 -18.57 -3.00 10.94
N ILE A 140 -19.34 -3.35 9.92
CA ILE A 140 -20.81 -3.26 9.94
C ILE A 140 -21.41 -4.63 9.70
N ASP A 141 -22.38 -5.01 10.54
CA ASP A 141 -23.13 -6.24 10.33
C ASP A 141 -24.28 -6.00 9.33
N PHE A 142 -23.99 -6.21 8.05
CA PHE A 142 -24.98 -6.03 6.99
C PHE A 142 -26.00 -7.17 6.95
N ALA A 143 -25.61 -8.36 7.43
CA ALA A 143 -26.46 -9.54 7.51
C ALA A 143 -27.73 -9.28 8.34
N SER A 144 -27.61 -8.66 9.51
CA SER A 144 -28.76 -8.39 10.40
C SER A 144 -29.71 -7.31 9.88
N SER A 145 -29.23 -6.43 8.99
CA SER A 145 -30.00 -5.30 8.47
C SER A 145 -30.55 -5.52 7.06
N GLY A 146 -30.19 -6.63 6.40
CA GLY A 146 -30.59 -6.92 5.02
C GLY A 146 -30.06 -5.90 4.00
N ILE A 147 -29.00 -5.17 4.36
CA ILE A 147 -28.40 -4.15 3.51
C ILE A 147 -27.40 -4.83 2.56
N ASN A 148 -27.51 -4.57 1.26
CA ASN A 148 -26.51 -5.01 0.30
C ASN A 148 -25.41 -3.93 0.15
N PRO A 149 -24.17 -4.17 0.62
CA PRO A 149 -23.06 -3.21 0.48
C PRO A 149 -22.63 -2.98 -0.99
N GLY A 150 -22.96 -3.92 -1.89
CA GLY A 150 -22.78 -3.78 -3.33
C GLY A 150 -23.97 -3.14 -4.05
N GLY A 151 -25.09 -2.91 -3.37
CA GLY A 151 -26.33 -2.39 -3.97
C GLY A 151 -26.33 -0.87 -4.13
N ASP A 152 -27.14 -0.37 -5.06
CA ASP A 152 -27.21 1.05 -5.42
C ASP A 152 -27.55 1.96 -4.23
N ALA A 153 -28.43 1.52 -3.32
CA ALA A 153 -28.79 2.28 -2.13
C ALA A 153 -27.56 2.57 -1.24
N PHE A 154 -26.70 1.56 -1.05
CA PHE A 154 -25.48 1.71 -0.26
C PHE A 154 -24.45 2.59 -0.97
N GLN A 155 -24.26 2.38 -2.28
CA GLN A 155 -23.35 3.18 -3.10
C GLN A 155 -23.75 4.66 -3.11
N LYS A 156 -25.04 4.95 -3.30
CA LYS A 156 -25.59 6.32 -3.29
C LYS A 156 -25.40 7.00 -1.94
N ALA A 157 -25.72 6.30 -0.84
CA ALA A 157 -25.53 6.83 0.51
C ALA A 157 -24.05 7.08 0.81
N ARG A 158 -23.14 6.20 0.37
CA ARG A 158 -21.70 6.38 0.54
C ARG A 158 -21.18 7.61 -0.21
N VAL A 159 -21.61 7.81 -1.46
CA VAL A 159 -21.23 9.00 -2.25
C VAL A 159 -21.75 10.28 -1.59
N ALA A 160 -23.01 10.31 -1.16
CA ALA A 160 -23.60 11.46 -0.47
C ALA A 160 -22.87 11.78 0.85
N CYS A 161 -22.36 10.76 1.54
CA CYS A 161 -21.70 10.88 2.84
C CYS A 161 -20.17 10.81 2.77
N GLN A 162 -19.57 10.93 1.59
CA GLN A 162 -18.14 10.77 1.38
C GLN A 162 -17.30 11.77 2.20
N ASP A 163 -17.76 13.02 2.30
CA ASP A 163 -17.11 14.07 3.11
C ASP A 163 -17.05 13.73 4.61
N LYS A 164 -18.01 12.91 5.08
CA LYS A 164 -18.08 12.48 6.48
C LYS A 164 -17.30 11.20 6.75
N TRP A 165 -16.65 10.62 5.74
CA TRP A 165 -15.92 9.38 5.88
C TRP A 165 -14.83 9.48 6.97
N PRO A 166 -14.86 8.63 8.01
CA PRO A 166 -13.93 8.71 9.14
C PRO A 166 -12.51 8.25 8.78
N GLY A 167 -12.28 7.75 7.57
CA GLY A 167 -11.06 7.05 7.18
C GLY A 167 -11.14 5.56 7.56
N GLY A 168 -10.05 4.84 7.30
CA GLY A 168 -9.93 3.41 7.63
C GLY A 168 -10.64 2.48 6.65
N GLY A 169 -10.41 1.18 6.82
CA GLY A 169 -11.12 0.16 6.06
C GLY A 169 -12.53 -0.04 6.58
N LEU A 170 -13.51 -0.23 5.68
CA LEU A 170 -14.83 -0.74 6.03
C LEU A 170 -14.87 -2.23 5.72
N THR A 171 -15.10 -3.01 6.75
CA THR A 171 -15.39 -4.44 6.67
C THR A 171 -16.87 -4.66 6.93
N GLY A 172 -17.43 -5.69 6.34
CA GLY A 172 -18.84 -6.01 6.49
C GLY A 172 -19.06 -7.50 6.48
N THR A 173 -19.79 -8.00 7.47
CA THR A 173 -20.20 -9.40 7.51
C THR A 173 -21.55 -9.51 6.81
N GLY A 174 -21.61 -10.27 5.71
CA GLY A 174 -22.88 -10.63 5.05
C GLY A 174 -23.26 -9.86 3.79
N GLY A 175 -22.36 -9.73 2.82
CA GLY A 175 -22.69 -9.18 1.50
C GLY A 175 -21.96 -9.90 0.39
N GLY A 176 -22.27 -11.18 0.18
CA GLY A 176 -21.70 -11.96 -0.91
C GLY A 176 -22.57 -13.15 -1.27
N GLN A 177 -23.22 -13.05 -2.43
CA GLN A 177 -23.16 -14.12 -3.43
C GLN A 177 -22.61 -13.48 -4.70
#